data_AF-A0A932JZ03-F1
#
_entry.id   AF-A0A932JZ03-F1
#
_cell.length_a   1.000
_cell.length_b   1.000
_cell.length_c   1.000
_cell.angle_alpha   90.00
_cell.angle_beta   90.00
_cell.angle_gamma   90.00
#
_symmetry.space_group_name_H-M   'P 1'
#
loop_
_entity.id
_entity.type
_entity.pdbx_description
1 polymer ?
#
loop_
_entity_poly.entity_id
_entity_poly.type
_entity_poly.pdbx_seq_one_letter_code
_entity_poly.pdbx_strand_id
1 'polypeptide(L)'
;DDSLYSRFSYIIDTTREIRNQRQMLGIPWVKEMDVRLYTQNKFEKEALVKLSSYIESLTKSQVTLLNDFEPIKPSTGALVRDTRILIPLTGLVDLDNMLNALNKKKLQYQKDKESQESKLRNTNFISNAPQDKIEEVKARVNELENQIKTIEEQIELLK
;
A
#
# COMPACT_ATOMS: atom_id res chain seq x y z
N ASP A 1 -5.07 -28.25 17.00
CA ASP A 1 -5.83 -27.37 17.91
C ASP A 1 -6.21 -26.11 17.14
N ASP A 2 -7.47 -26.03 16.70
CA ASP A 2 -7.92 -25.08 15.66
C ASP A 2 -7.87 -23.61 16.13
N SER A 3 -7.92 -23.39 17.45
CA SER A 3 -7.81 -22.05 18.03
C SER A 3 -6.40 -21.47 17.89
N LEU A 4 -5.36 -22.30 17.96
CA LEU A 4 -3.97 -21.88 17.82
C LEU A 4 -3.67 -21.50 16.37
N TYR A 5 -4.11 -22.33 15.42
CA TYR A 5 -4.00 -22.04 13.99
C TYR A 5 -4.69 -20.72 13.63
N SER A 6 -5.89 -20.49 14.16
CA SER A 6 -6.64 -19.24 13.93
C SER A 6 -5.92 -18.00 14.45
N ARG A 7 -5.24 -18.08 15.60
CA ARG A 7 -4.43 -16.98 16.16
C ARG A 7 -3.20 -16.70 15.28
N PHE A 8 -2.50 -17.75 14.82
CA PHE A 8 -1.36 -17.58 13.92
C PHE A 8 -1.75 -16.99 12.57
N SER A 9 -2.80 -17.51 11.95
CA SER A 9 -3.32 -16.97 10.69
C SER A 9 -3.66 -15.49 10.83
N TYR A 10 -4.34 -15.09 11.92
CA TYR A 10 -4.63 -13.69 12.18
C TYR A 10 -3.38 -12.82 12.27
N ILE A 11 -2.38 -13.23 13.05
CA ILE A 11 -1.12 -12.47 13.19
C ILE A 11 -0.36 -12.40 11.85
N ILE A 12 -0.37 -13.47 11.04
CA ILE A 12 0.21 -13.46 9.70
C ILE A 12 -0.49 -12.45 8.81
N ASP A 13 -1.82 -12.41 8.82
CA ASP A 13 -2.61 -11.48 8.03
C ASP A 13 -2.34 -10.02 8.46
N THR A 14 -2.32 -9.75 9.77
CA THR A 14 -1.98 -8.44 10.32
C THR A 14 -0.55 -8.02 9.95
N THR A 15 0.41 -8.94 10.05
CA THR A 15 1.81 -8.69 9.68
C THR A 15 1.92 -8.36 8.20
N ARG A 16 1.28 -9.15 7.32
CA ARG A 16 1.27 -8.91 5.88
C ARG A 16 0.72 -7.52 5.56
N GLU A 17 -0.39 -7.14 6.20
CA GLU A 17 -0.98 -5.84 5.97
C GLU A 17 -0.06 -4.69 6.39
N ILE A 18 0.58 -4.78 7.56
CA ILE A 18 1.56 -3.77 7.99
C ILE A 18 2.74 -3.67 7.01
N ARG A 19 3.23 -4.80 6.47
CA ARG A 19 4.29 -4.81 5.45
C ARG A 19 3.83 -4.18 4.14
N ASN A 20 2.59 -4.44 3.72
CA ASN A 20 1.99 -3.84 2.53
C ASN A 20 1.88 -2.32 2.69
N GLN A 21 1.34 -1.85 3.81
CA GLN A 21 1.25 -0.42 4.13
C GLN A 21 2.63 0.23 4.12
N ARG A 22 3.64 -0.42 4.72
CA ARG A 22 5.02 0.08 4.70
C ARG A 22 5.55 0.28 3.28
N GLN A 23 5.34 -0.71 2.40
CA GLN A 23 5.75 -0.63 1.00
C GLN A 23 4.99 0.47 0.27
N MET A 24 3.68 0.57 0.50
CA MET A 24 2.80 1.56 -0.13
C MET A 24 3.19 2.99 0.27
N LEU A 25 3.53 3.20 1.54
CA LEU A 25 4.04 4.47 2.06
C LEU A 25 5.51 4.73 1.69
N GLY A 26 6.21 3.77 1.07
CA GLY A 26 7.62 3.90 0.71
C GLY A 26 8.57 4.02 1.91
N ILE A 27 8.18 3.53 3.09
CA ILE A 27 8.98 3.66 4.33
C ILE A 27 10.14 2.64 4.29
N PRO A 28 11.41 3.10 4.23
CA PRO A 28 12.56 2.20 4.12
C PRO A 28 12.74 1.34 5.38
N TRP A 29 13.11 0.06 5.23
CA TRP A 29 13.29 -0.91 6.33
C TRP A 29 14.33 -0.52 7.40
N VAL A 30 15.18 0.47 7.13
CA VAL A 30 16.13 1.01 8.12
C VAL A 30 15.45 1.87 9.18
N LYS A 31 14.33 2.55 8.86
CA LYS A 31 13.57 3.37 9.81
C LYS A 31 12.60 2.50 10.60
N GLU A 32 12.38 2.78 11.87
CA GLU A 32 11.28 2.15 12.61
C GLU A 32 9.95 2.86 12.26
N MET A 33 8.84 2.12 12.21
CA MET A 33 7.51 2.65 11.92
C MET A 33 6.62 2.55 13.16
N ASP A 34 5.85 3.60 13.48
CA ASP A 34 4.84 3.53 14.54
C ASP A 34 3.56 2.85 13.99
N VAL A 35 3.05 1.85 14.71
CA VAL A 35 1.82 1.13 14.37
C VAL A 35 0.92 1.09 15.59
N ARG A 36 -0.30 1.60 15.46
CA ARG A 36 -1.35 1.50 16.48
C ARG A 36 -2.40 0.50 16.04
N LEU A 37 -2.75 -0.44 16.91
CA LEU A 37 -3.76 -1.47 16.65
C LEU A 37 -4.94 -1.24 17.58
N TYR A 38 -6.16 -1.37 17.05
CA TYR A 38 -7.38 -1.28 17.83
C TYR A 38 -8.37 -2.36 17.40
N THR A 39 -8.92 -3.10 18.37
CA THR A 39 -9.99 -4.08 18.15
C THR A 39 -10.87 -4.19 19.39
N GLN A 40 -12.17 -4.37 19.18
CA GLN A 40 -13.11 -4.72 20.25
C GLN A 40 -13.29 -6.25 20.38
N ASN A 41 -12.76 -7.01 19.41
CA ASN A 41 -12.86 -8.46 19.41
C ASN A 41 -11.90 -9.04 20.46
N LYS A 42 -12.45 -9.77 21.45
CA LYS A 42 -11.67 -10.34 22.56
C LYS A 42 -10.63 -11.36 22.08
N PHE A 43 -10.95 -12.18 21.09
CA PHE A 43 -10.03 -13.18 20.56
C PHE A 43 -8.81 -12.52 19.90
N GLU A 44 -9.06 -11.51 19.06
CA GLU A 44 -8.01 -10.73 18.40
C GLU A 44 -7.17 -9.96 19.42
N LYS A 45 -7.82 -9.30 20.40
CA LYS A 45 -7.14 -8.59 21.49
C LYS A 45 -6.19 -9.50 22.24
N GLU A 46 -6.62 -10.71 22.62
CA GLU A 46 -5.73 -11.68 23.26
C GLU A 46 -4.59 -12.13 22.36
N ALA A 47 -4.84 -12.34 21.07
CA ALA A 47 -3.80 -12.74 20.11
C ALA A 47 -2.74 -11.64 19.98
N LEU A 48 -3.16 -10.38 19.84
CA LEU A 48 -2.26 -9.22 19.77
C LEU A 48 -1.44 -9.06 21.05
N VAL A 49 -2.05 -9.15 22.23
CA VAL A 49 -1.34 -9.05 23.51
C VAL A 49 -0.26 -10.13 23.65
N LYS A 50 -0.52 -11.34 23.15
CA LYS A 50 0.42 -12.47 23.26
C LYS A 50 1.51 -12.46 22.19
N LEU A 51 1.24 -11.91 21.01
CA LEU A 51 2.05 -12.12 19.80
C LEU A 51 2.49 -10.82 19.11
N SER A 52 2.23 -9.64 19.67
CA SER A 52 2.63 -8.36 19.07
C SER A 52 4.14 -8.24 18.84
N SER A 53 4.97 -8.83 19.71
CA SER A 53 6.43 -8.82 19.54
C SER A 53 6.90 -9.49 18.24
N TYR A 54 6.17 -10.51 17.75
CA TYR A 54 6.43 -11.11 16.45
C TYR A 54 6.08 -10.14 15.32
N ILE A 55 4.98 -9.40 15.45
CA ILE A 55 4.62 -8.36 14.49
C ILE A 55 5.77 -7.35 14.44
N GLU A 56 6.14 -6.75 15.58
CA GLU A 56 7.22 -5.76 15.69
C GLU A 56 8.51 -6.22 15.02
N SER A 57 8.95 -7.46 15.32
CA SER A 57 10.16 -8.02 14.73
C SER A 57 10.06 -8.23 13.22
N LEU A 58 8.90 -8.64 12.70
CA LEU A 58 8.69 -8.95 11.28
C LEU A 58 8.36 -7.71 10.43
N THR A 59 7.96 -6.61 11.06
CA THR A 59 7.56 -5.36 10.38
C THR A 59 8.52 -4.21 10.64
N LYS A 60 9.51 -4.36 11.54
CA LYS A 60 10.42 -3.30 11.99
C LYS A 60 9.61 -2.06 12.40
N SER A 61 8.70 -2.30 13.33
CA SER A 61 7.77 -1.30 13.85
C SER A 61 7.67 -1.39 15.37
N GLN A 62 7.29 -0.28 15.97
CA GLN A 62 6.81 -0.23 17.35
C GLN A 62 5.29 -0.40 17.33
N VAL A 63 4.75 -1.43 18.01
CA VAL A 63 3.32 -1.71 18.02
C VAL A 63 2.70 -1.28 19.35
N THR A 64 1.68 -0.43 19.29
CA THR A 64 0.86 -0.09 20.46
C THR A 64 -0.56 -0.59 20.27
N LEU A 65 -1.05 -1.39 21.22
CA LEU A 65 -2.46 -1.77 21.28
C LEU A 65 -3.24 -0.68 22.02
N LEU A 66 -4.21 -0.08 21.34
CA LEU A 66 -5.08 0.96 21.90
C LEU A 66 -6.23 0.33 22.71
N ASN A 67 -6.59 0.99 23.80
CA ASN A 67 -7.74 0.59 24.62
C ASN A 67 -9.07 1.10 24.07
N ASP A 68 -9.05 2.28 23.47
CA ASP A 68 -10.17 2.90 22.77
C ASP A 68 -9.73 3.37 21.38
N PHE A 69 -10.68 3.62 20.48
CA PHE A 69 -10.38 4.14 19.16
C PHE A 69 -10.10 5.63 19.24
N GLU A 70 -8.83 6.01 19.10
CA GLU A 70 -8.41 7.40 18.97
C GLU A 70 -8.00 7.68 17.52
N PRO A 71 -8.72 8.55 16.80
CA PRO A 71 -8.33 8.92 15.45
C PRO A 71 -7.05 9.76 15.47
N ILE A 72 -6.01 9.27 14.81
CA ILE A 72 -4.74 9.98 14.66
C ILE A 72 -4.69 10.61 13.27
N LYS A 73 -4.28 11.88 13.17
CA LYS A 73 -4.09 12.57 11.89
C LYS A 73 -2.74 13.30 11.86
N PRO A 74 -2.00 13.28 10.74
CA PRO A 74 -2.23 12.44 9.57
C PRO A 74 -1.86 10.97 9.86
N SER A 75 -2.72 10.02 9.50
CA SER A 75 -2.44 8.58 9.57
C SER A 75 -3.08 7.84 8.40
N THR A 76 -2.52 6.68 8.03
CA THR A 76 -3.24 5.70 7.20
C THR A 76 -3.94 4.68 8.08
N GLY A 77 -5.09 4.19 7.61
CA GLY A 77 -5.89 3.14 8.24
C GLY A 77 -6.03 1.90 7.35
N ALA A 78 -5.85 0.72 7.93
CA ALA A 78 -6.21 -0.56 7.30
C ALA A 78 -7.07 -1.40 8.25
N LEU A 79 -7.85 -2.34 7.71
CA LEU A 79 -8.69 -3.25 8.48
C LEU A 79 -8.30 -4.70 8.20
N VAL A 80 -7.92 -5.43 9.23
CA VAL A 80 -7.71 -6.88 9.17
C VAL A 80 -8.69 -7.51 10.15
N ARG A 81 -9.72 -8.17 9.60
CA ARG A 81 -10.86 -8.69 10.38
C ARG A 81 -11.52 -7.56 11.19
N ASP A 82 -11.60 -7.66 12.51
CA ASP A 82 -12.16 -6.59 13.36
C ASP A 82 -11.08 -5.63 13.89
N THR A 83 -9.83 -5.80 13.46
CA THR A 83 -8.69 -4.98 13.92
C THR A 83 -8.38 -3.86 12.94
N ARG A 84 -8.48 -2.63 13.46
CA ARG A 84 -7.98 -1.43 12.79
C ARG A 84 -6.50 -1.27 13.04
N ILE A 85 -5.77 -1.02 11.96
CA ILE A 85 -4.35 -0.71 11.94
C ILE A 85 -4.24 0.77 11.60
N LEU A 86 -3.56 1.56 12.42
CA LEU A 86 -3.30 2.98 12.19
C LEU A 86 -1.79 3.21 12.15
N ILE A 87 -1.29 3.87 11.11
CA ILE A 87 0.12 4.24 11.00
C ILE A 87 0.21 5.76 10.96
N PRO A 88 0.63 6.41 12.06
CA PRO A 88 0.86 7.85 12.08
C PRO A 88 1.92 8.23 11.05
N LEU A 89 1.65 9.25 10.25
CA LEU A 89 2.55 9.73 9.19
C LEU A 89 3.46 10.86 9.68
N THR A 90 3.16 11.44 10.85
CA THR A 90 3.92 12.52 11.48
C THR A 90 5.35 12.09 11.80
N GLY A 91 6.34 12.86 11.32
CA GLY A 91 7.76 12.64 11.62
C GLY A 91 8.46 11.55 10.79
N LEU A 92 7.72 10.73 10.04
CA LEU A 92 8.30 9.72 9.15
C LEU A 92 8.54 10.24 7.73
N VAL A 93 7.72 11.19 7.28
CA VAL A 93 7.58 11.60 5.89
C VAL A 93 7.19 13.08 5.78
N ASP A 94 7.81 13.81 4.85
CA ASP A 94 7.26 15.08 4.36
C ASP A 94 6.14 14.77 3.37
N LEU A 95 4.90 14.78 3.90
CA LEU A 95 3.71 14.35 3.16
C LEU A 95 3.47 15.20 1.92
N ASP A 96 3.68 16.51 2.03
CA ASP A 96 3.50 17.43 0.90
C ASP A 96 4.52 17.12 -0.20
N ASN A 97 5.78 16.89 0.16
CA ASN A 97 6.80 16.51 -0.80
C ASN A 97 6.54 15.14 -1.43
N MET A 98 6.06 14.15 -0.67
CA MET A 98 5.69 12.85 -1.23
C MET A 98 4.48 12.94 -2.16
N LEU A 99 3.41 13.63 -1.75
CA LEU A 99 2.24 13.84 -2.59
C LEU A 99 2.61 14.57 -3.88
N ASN A 100 3.45 15.61 -3.81
CA ASN A 100 3.92 16.32 -4.99
C ASN A 100 4.75 15.42 -5.91
N ALA A 101 5.67 14.62 -5.37
CA ALA A 101 6.48 13.69 -6.14
C ALA A 101 5.63 12.60 -6.82
N LEU A 102 4.66 12.02 -6.10
CA LEU A 102 3.73 11.03 -6.63
C LEU A 102 2.84 11.61 -7.73
N ASN A 103 2.27 12.80 -7.53
CA ASN A 103 1.47 13.48 -8.56
C ASN A 103 2.29 13.79 -9.82
N LYS A 104 3.56 14.24 -9.65
CA LYS A 104 4.46 14.47 -10.79
C LYS A 104 4.74 13.18 -11.57
N LYS A 105 5.00 12.09 -10.86
CA LYS A 105 5.24 10.77 -11.47
C LYS A 105 4.00 10.22 -12.18
N LYS A 106 2.81 10.37 -11.57
CA LYS A 106 1.52 10.07 -12.20
C LYS A 106 1.35 10.82 -13.50
N LEU A 107 1.59 12.14 -13.50
CA LEU A 107 1.47 12.96 -14.70
C LEU A 107 2.43 12.52 -15.81
N GLN A 108 3.66 12.13 -15.47
CA GLN A 108 4.61 11.59 -16.42
C GLN A 108 4.07 10.31 -17.09
N TYR A 109 3.60 9.34 -16.29
CA TYR A 109 3.05 8.10 -16.82
C TYR A 109 1.77 8.30 -17.63
N GLN A 110 0.93 9.26 -17.24
CA GLN A 110 -0.27 9.62 -18.02
C GLN A 110 0.10 10.16 -19.40
N LYS A 111 1.10 11.04 -19.49
CA LYS A 111 1.59 11.56 -20.78
C LYS A 111 2.22 10.46 -21.63
N ASP A 112 3.03 9.59 -21.02
CA ASP A 112 3.65 8.47 -21.72
C ASP A 112 2.57 7.51 -22.26
N LYS A 113 1.54 7.23 -21.45
CA LYS A 113 0.39 6.39 -21.84
C LYS A 113 -0.37 7.00 -23.01
N GLU A 114 -0.70 8.29 -22.94
CA GLU A 114 -1.38 9.00 -24.01
C GLU A 114 -0.59 8.95 -25.33
N SER A 115 0.74 9.09 -25.25
CA SER A 115 1.61 8.94 -26.43
C SER A 115 1.52 7.53 -27.04
N GLN A 116 1.55 6.47 -26.23
CA GLN A 116 1.43 5.10 -26.75
C GLN A 116 0.03 4.80 -27.31
N GLU A 117 -1.02 5.24 -26.62
CA GLU A 117 -2.40 5.11 -27.11
C GLU A 117 -2.61 5.85 -28.43
N SER A 118 -1.98 7.01 -28.62
CA SER A 118 -2.08 7.77 -29.87
C SER A 118 -1.56 6.96 -31.07
N LYS A 119 -0.51 6.14 -30.87
CA LYS A 119 0.01 5.22 -31.89
C LYS A 119 -1.02 4.13 -32.22
N LEU A 120 -1.70 3.60 -31.21
CA LEU A 120 -2.75 2.59 -31.40
C LEU A 120 -4.05 3.15 -32.02
N ARG A 121 -4.28 4.47 -31.98
CA ARG A 121 -5.37 5.14 -32.69
C ARG A 121 -5.01 5.53 -34.12
N ASN A 122 -3.71 5.61 -34.43
CA ASN A 122 -3.23 5.97 -35.76
C ASN A 122 -3.37 4.78 -36.70
N THR A 123 -4.33 4.84 -37.61
CA THR A 123 -4.59 3.83 -38.64
C THR A 123 -3.35 3.54 -39.49
N ASN A 124 -2.51 4.52 -39.79
CA ASN A 124 -1.27 4.29 -40.54
C ASN A 124 -0.27 3.44 -39.73
N PHE A 125 -0.24 3.57 -38.41
CA PHE A 125 0.61 2.72 -37.57
C PHE A 125 0.05 1.30 -37.50
N ILE A 126 -1.26 1.14 -37.27
CA ILE A 126 -1.90 -0.18 -37.19
C ILE A 126 -1.75 -0.96 -38.50
N SER A 127 -1.91 -0.30 -39.64
CA SER A 127 -1.86 -0.96 -40.95
C SER A 127 -0.44 -1.29 -41.43
N ASN A 128 0.59 -0.56 -40.98
CA ASN A 128 1.96 -0.73 -41.48
C ASN A 128 2.94 -1.31 -40.46
N ALA A 129 2.62 -1.29 -39.17
CA ALA A 129 3.49 -1.84 -38.14
C ALA A 129 3.35 -3.38 -38.11
N PRO A 130 4.46 -4.12 -37.98
CA PRO A 130 4.40 -5.55 -37.74
C PRO A 130 3.74 -5.85 -36.39
N GLN A 131 3.15 -7.05 -36.29
CA GLN A 131 2.30 -7.44 -35.16
C GLN A 131 3.02 -7.38 -33.81
N ASP A 132 4.30 -7.74 -33.78
CA ASP A 132 5.19 -7.66 -32.62
C ASP A 132 5.24 -6.24 -32.03
N LYS A 133 5.37 -5.20 -32.87
CA LYS A 133 5.37 -3.81 -32.42
C LYS A 133 4.01 -3.35 -31.91
N ILE A 134 2.92 -3.82 -32.51
CA ILE A 134 1.56 -3.50 -32.03
C ILE A 134 1.34 -4.12 -30.64
N GLU A 135 1.77 -5.38 -30.45
CA GLU A 135 1.70 -6.07 -29.17
C GLU A 135 2.59 -5.41 -28.11
N GLU A 136 3.80 -4.98 -28.46
CA GLU A 136 4.70 -4.24 -27.58
C GLU A 136 4.07 -2.93 -27.08
N VAL A 137 3.46 -2.15 -27.99
CA VAL A 137 2.79 -0.89 -27.63
C VAL A 137 1.58 -1.16 -26.73
N LYS A 138 0.77 -2.20 -27.00
CA LYS A 138 -0.35 -2.59 -26.14
C LYS A 138 0.11 -3.03 -24.75
N ALA A 139 1.16 -3.85 -24.68
CA ALA A 139 1.76 -4.29 -23.43
C ALA A 139 2.26 -3.08 -22.61
N ARG A 140 2.90 -2.11 -23.28
CA ARG A 140 3.38 -0.88 -22.63
C ARG A 140 2.24 -0.02 -22.09
N VAL A 141 1.12 0.10 -22.81
CA VAL A 141 -0.07 0.81 -22.30
C VAL A 141 -0.59 0.16 -21.02
N ASN A 142 -0.74 -1.17 -21.01
CA ASN A 142 -1.21 -1.90 -19.84
C ASN A 142 -0.24 -1.77 -18.64
N GLU A 143 1.07 -1.82 -18.89
CA GLU A 143 2.07 -1.59 -17.84
C GLU A 143 1.93 -0.19 -17.22
N LEU A 144 1.79 0.85 -18.06
CA LEU A 144 1.61 2.22 -17.61
C LEU A 144 0.29 2.40 -16.85
N GLU A 145 -0.79 1.74 -17.27
CA GLU A 145 -2.07 1.73 -16.54
C GLU A 145 -1.92 1.17 -15.13
N ASN A 146 -1.25 0.04 -14.97
CA ASN A 146 -1.00 -0.56 -13.66
C ASN A 146 -0.14 0.36 -12.79
N GLN A 147 0.90 0.99 -13.37
CA GLN A 147 1.75 1.95 -12.64
C GLN A 147 0.98 3.19 -12.18
N ILE A 148 0.09 3.73 -13.03
CA ILE A 148 -0.78 4.86 -12.67
C ILE A 148 -1.71 4.46 -11.52
N LYS A 149 -2.36 3.30 -11.62
CA LYS A 149 -3.27 2.80 -10.60
C LYS A 149 -2.59 2.65 -9.23
N THR A 150 -1.40 2.05 -9.19
CA THR A 150 -0.63 1.92 -7.94
C THR A 150 -0.29 3.28 -7.33
N ILE A 151 0.06 4.28 -8.16
CA ILE A 151 0.33 5.63 -7.64
C ILE A 151 -0.94 6.31 -7.13
N GLU A 152 -2.08 6.08 -7.77
CA GLU A 152 -3.38 6.60 -7.31
C GLU A 152 -3.77 6.03 -5.95
N GLU A 153 -3.62 4.72 -5.76
CA GLU A 153 -3.83 4.04 -4.47
C GLU A 153 -2.90 4.62 -3.38
N GLN A 154 -1.64 4.88 -3.72
CA GLN A 154 -0.69 5.53 -2.80
C GLN A 154 -1.12 6.96 -2.43
N ILE A 155 -1.59 7.74 -3.40
CA ILE A 155 -2.05 9.12 -3.15
C ILE A 155 -3.32 9.12 -2.28
N GLU A 156 -4.25 8.20 -2.51
CA GLU A 156 -5.48 8.08 -1.73
C GLU A 156 -5.18 7.72 -0.28
N LEU A 157 -4.20 6.84 -0.04
CA LEU A 157 -3.78 6.47 1.32
C LEU A 157 -3.21 7.64 2.13
N LEU A 158 -2.62 8.62 1.45
CA LEU A 158 -1.92 9.76 2.06
C LEU A 158 -2.82 11.00 2.27
N LYS A 159 -4.09 10.96 1.83
CA LYS A 159 -5.06 12.06 1.97
C LYS A 159 -5.98 11.85 3.17
#